data_AF-A0A7Y5KG52-F1
#
_entry.id   AF-A0A7Y5KG52-F1
#
_cell.length_a   1.000
_cell.length_b   1.000
_cell.length_c   1.000
_cell.angle_alpha   90.00
_cell.angle_beta   90.00
_cell.angle_gamma   90.00
#
_symmetry.space_group_name_H-M   'P 1'
#
loop_
_entity.id
_entity.type
_entity.pdbx_description
1 polymer ?
#
loop_
_entity_poly.entity_id
_entity_poly.type
_entity_poly.pdbx_seq_one_letter_code
_entity_poly.pdbx_strand_id
1 'polypeptide(L)'
;MSNFSTLRFHDQRLAPIWEKVQAGERLELHDGLAMFETDDLLNLGKMAHAVQRAKSGDAVYFVVNRQVNPTNICVLSCKFCNFAVKAKDERAYEMTM
;
A
#
# COMPACT_ATOMS: atom_id res chain seq x y z
N MET A 1 21.48 4.87 -13.54
CA MET A 1 20.94 5.93 -12.66
C MET A 1 19.78 6.58 -13.39
N SER A 2 18.55 6.24 -13.01
CA SER A 2 17.35 6.80 -13.67
C SER A 2 17.26 8.29 -13.35
N ASN A 3 17.39 9.12 -14.38
CA ASN A 3 17.46 10.57 -14.27
C ASN A 3 16.02 11.11 -14.10
N PHE A 4 15.51 11.16 -12.87
CA PHE A 4 14.16 11.67 -12.56
C PHE A 4 14.06 13.21 -12.55
N SER A 5 15.06 13.90 -13.10
CA SER A 5 15.23 15.35 -13.03
C SER A 5 14.17 16.15 -13.80
N THR A 6 13.23 15.53 -14.50
CA THR A 6 12.08 16.26 -15.06
C THR A 6 10.88 15.35 -15.34
N LEU A 7 10.10 15.04 -14.31
CA LEU A 7 8.74 14.50 -14.51
C LEU A 7 7.86 15.61 -15.10
N ARG A 8 7.22 15.34 -16.25
CA ARG A 8 6.19 16.22 -16.80
C ARG A 8 4.84 15.77 -16.30
N PHE A 9 4.30 16.49 -15.33
CA PHE A 9 3.01 16.19 -14.72
C PHE A 9 1.85 16.64 -15.61
N HIS A 10 0.88 15.77 -15.81
CA HIS A 10 -0.44 16.13 -16.34
C HIS A 10 -1.28 16.79 -15.23
N ASP A 11 -1.22 16.26 -14.02
CA ASP A 11 -1.81 16.88 -12.83
C ASP A 11 -0.78 17.77 -12.12
N GLN A 12 -0.93 19.08 -12.26
CA GLN A 12 0.01 20.05 -11.69
C GLN A 12 0.05 20.03 -10.16
N ARG A 13 -0.95 19.45 -9.48
CA ARG A 13 -0.94 19.28 -8.02
C ARG A 13 0.21 18.36 -7.56
N LEU A 14 0.70 17.48 -8.43
CA LEU A 14 1.80 16.56 -8.12
C LEU A 14 3.18 17.23 -8.12
N ALA A 15 3.36 18.35 -8.82
CA ALA A 15 4.64 19.05 -8.90
C ALA A 15 5.18 19.51 -7.53
N PRO A 16 4.44 20.28 -6.71
CA PRO A 16 4.92 20.67 -5.38
C PRO A 16 5.10 19.48 -4.43
N ILE A 17 4.31 18.41 -4.60
CA ILE A 17 4.48 17.17 -3.82
C ILE A 17 5.80 16.49 -4.19
N TRP A 18 6.14 16.47 -5.48
CA TRP A 18 7.39 15.91 -5.96
C TRP A 18 8.61 16.68 -5.44
N GLU A 19 8.55 18.00 -5.34
CA GLU A 19 9.60 18.82 -4.72
C GLU A 19 9.84 18.41 -3.26
N LYS A 20 8.78 18.29 -2.46
CA LYS A 20 8.87 17.80 -1.07
C LYS A 20 9.49 16.39 -1.00
N VAL A 21 9.08 15.49 -1.89
CA VAL A 21 9.62 14.12 -1.97
C VAL A 21 11.12 14.14 -2.29
N GLN A 22 11.55 14.97 -3.23
CA GLN A 22 12.98 15.12 -3.56
C GLN A 22 13.78 15.75 -2.42
N ALA A 23 13.18 16.66 -1.66
CA ALA A 23 13.78 17.26 -0.48
C ALA A 23 13.80 16.32 0.75
N GLY A 24 13.15 15.15 0.66
CA GLY A 24 13.02 14.23 1.80
C GLY A 24 12.12 14.77 2.92
N GLU A 25 11.24 15.71 2.58
CA GLU A 25 10.32 16.33 3.53
C GLU A 25 9.12 15.42 3.81
N ARG A 26 8.54 15.58 5.00
CA ARG A 26 7.32 14.86 5.39
C ARG A 26 6.14 15.42 4.60
N LEU A 27 5.41 14.53 3.93
CA LEU A 27 4.15 14.87 3.28
C LEU A 27 3.03 15.04 4.31
N GLU A 28 2.14 15.98 4.02
CA GLU A 28 0.98 16.31 4.84
C GLU A 28 -0.30 15.66 4.29
N LEU A 29 -1.39 15.72 5.07
CA LEU A 29 -2.68 15.11 4.69
C LEU A 29 -3.16 15.53 3.29
N HIS A 30 -3.05 16.83 2.97
CA HIS A 30 -3.50 17.38 1.69
C HIS A 30 -2.67 16.88 0.51
N ASP A 31 -1.37 16.61 0.69
CA ASP A 31 -0.52 16.01 -0.34
C ASP A 31 -1.01 14.59 -0.66
N GLY A 32 -1.32 13.82 0.39
CA GLY A 32 -1.90 12.47 0.26
C GLY A 32 -3.23 12.47 -0.49
N LEU A 33 -4.15 13.37 -0.13
CA LEU A 33 -5.45 13.50 -0.80
C LEU A 33 -5.30 13.84 -2.29
N ALA A 34 -4.42 14.79 -2.62
CA ALA A 34 -4.15 15.14 -4.02
C ALA A 34 -3.61 13.94 -4.82
N MET A 35 -2.74 13.11 -4.23
CA MET A 35 -2.26 11.87 -4.87
C MET A 35 -3.34 10.79 -4.98
N PHE A 36 -4.31 10.73 -4.06
CA PHE A 36 -5.44 9.80 -4.16
C PHE A 36 -6.45 10.21 -5.24
N GLU A 37 -6.59 11.51 -5.49
CA GLU A 37 -7.55 12.09 -6.44
C GLU A 37 -6.97 12.34 -7.84
N THR A 38 -5.71 11.95 -8.09
CA THR A 38 -5.07 12.21 -9.39
C THR A 38 -5.34 11.08 -10.38
N ASP A 39 -5.63 11.45 -11.63
CA ASP A 39 -5.64 10.50 -12.75
C ASP A 39 -4.26 10.36 -13.41
N ASP A 40 -3.25 11.12 -12.97
CA ASP A 40 -1.87 11.04 -13.47
C ASP A 40 -1.08 9.88 -12.84
N LEU A 41 -1.65 8.68 -12.99
CA LEU A 41 -1.15 7.44 -12.39
C LEU A 41 0.29 7.12 -12.80
N LEU A 42 0.67 7.44 -14.04
CA LEU A 42 2.01 7.15 -14.54
C LEU A 42 3.07 8.03 -13.86
N ASN A 43 2.81 9.32 -13.67
CA ASN A 43 3.77 10.16 -12.97
C ASN A 43 3.76 9.89 -11.46
N LEU A 44 2.60 9.62 -10.85
CA LEU A 44 2.53 9.16 -9.46
C LEU A 44 3.34 7.87 -9.26
N GLY A 45 3.22 6.91 -10.17
CA GLY A 45 4.01 5.68 -10.18
C GLY A 45 5.51 5.93 -10.33
N LYS A 46 5.93 6.88 -11.16
CA LYS A 46 7.35 7.27 -11.28
C LYS A 46 7.88 7.92 -10.01
N MET A 47 7.09 8.77 -9.35
CA MET A 47 7.45 9.35 -8.05
C MET A 47 7.66 8.25 -7.01
N ALA A 48 6.71 7.32 -6.90
CA ALA A 48 6.81 6.18 -5.99
C ALA A 48 8.00 5.27 -6.31
N HIS A 49 8.26 5.00 -7.59
CA HIS A 49 9.39 4.18 -8.02
C HIS A 49 10.73 4.82 -7.67
N ALA A 50 10.88 6.14 -7.81
CA ALA A 50 12.09 6.85 -7.40
C ALA A 50 12.37 6.67 -5.90
N VAL A 51 11.33 6.80 -5.05
CA VAL A 51 11.44 6.59 -3.60
C VAL A 51 11.78 5.14 -3.27
N GLN A 52 11.16 4.17 -3.95
CA GLN A 52 11.47 2.74 -3.77
C GLN A 52 12.93 2.44 -4.14
N ARG A 53 13.41 2.93 -5.28
CA ARG A 53 14.80 2.73 -5.72
C ARG A 53 15.81 3.34 -4.74
N ALA A 54 15.50 4.50 -4.16
CA ALA A 54 16.37 5.10 -3.13
C ALA A 54 16.48 4.23 -1.87
N LYS A 55 15.43 3.47 -1.53
CA LYS A 55 15.39 2.61 -0.33
C LYS A 55 16.02 1.24 -0.54
N SER A 56 15.71 0.58 -1.66
CA SER A 56 16.07 -0.83 -1.87
C SER A 56 16.77 -1.11 -3.20
N GLY A 57 17.04 -0.08 -4.01
CA GLY A 57 17.56 -0.28 -5.36
C GLY A 57 16.67 -1.20 -6.18
N ASP A 58 17.29 -2.19 -6.83
CA ASP A 58 16.62 -3.21 -7.63
C ASP A 58 16.24 -4.47 -6.82
N ALA A 59 16.45 -4.48 -5.51
CA ALA A 59 16.14 -5.64 -4.68
C ALA A 59 14.62 -5.84 -4.50
N VAL A 60 14.18 -7.09 -4.65
CA VAL A 60 12.81 -7.53 -4.35
C VAL A 60 12.90 -8.58 -3.24
N TYR A 61 12.26 -8.30 -2.11
CA TYR A 61 12.26 -9.18 -0.94
C TYR A 61 10.99 -10.04 -0.91
N PHE A 62 11.11 -11.26 -0.38
CA PHE A 62 9.98 -12.16 -0.16
C PHE A 62 10.11 -12.84 1.21
N VAL A 63 8.99 -13.27 1.77
CA VAL A 63 8.95 -14.00 3.05
C VAL A 63 8.43 -15.41 2.79
N VAL A 64 9.16 -16.41 3.27
CA VAL A 64 8.68 -17.80 3.31
C VAL A 64 7.96 -18.00 4.63
N ASN A 65 6.63 -18.00 4.60
CA ASN A 65 5.80 -18.17 5.79
C ASN A 65 4.89 -19.41 5.66
N ARG A 66 4.61 -20.06 6.79
CA ARG A 66 3.58 -21.10 6.91
C ARG A 66 2.48 -20.57 7.82
N GLN A 67 1.32 -20.29 7.24
CA GLN A 67 0.15 -19.88 8.01
C GLN A 67 -0.62 -21.13 8.46
N VAL A 68 -0.84 -21.25 9.76
CA VAL A 68 -1.77 -22.21 10.37
C VAL A 68 -2.90 -21.39 10.99
N ASN A 69 -4.13 -21.66 10.56
CA ASN A 69 -5.32 -20.96 11.07
C ASN A 69 -6.14 -21.98 11.86
N PRO A 70 -6.03 -22.03 13.19
CA PRO A 70 -6.68 -23.06 14.00
C PRO A 70 -8.20 -23.01 13.95
N THR A 71 -8.78 -21.83 13.71
CA THR A 71 -10.21 -21.64 13.57
C THR A 71 -10.47 -20.43 12.67
N ASN A 72 -11.62 -20.43 11.99
CA ASN A 72 -12.19 -19.23 11.38
C ASN A 72 -13.33 -18.63 12.20
N ILE A 73 -13.57 -19.11 13.42
CA ILE A 73 -14.61 -18.61 14.33
C ILE A 73 -14.11 -17.32 14.97
N CYS A 74 -14.94 -16.27 14.94
CA CYS A 74 -14.61 -14.99 15.57
C CYS A 74 -15.84 -14.35 16.24
N VAL A 75 -15.62 -13.81 17.44
CA VAL A 75 -16.63 -13.06 18.18
C VAL A 75 -16.99 -11.73 17.50
N LEU A 76 -16.08 -11.17 16.70
CA LEU A 76 -16.27 -9.95 15.93
C LEU A 76 -17.05 -10.20 14.63
N SER A 77 -17.51 -9.13 13.99
CA SER A 77 -18.35 -9.18 12.78
C SER A 77 -17.85 -8.21 11.71
N CYS A 78 -16.56 -8.26 11.42
CA CYS A 78 -15.93 -7.39 10.41
C CYS A 78 -16.49 -7.71 9.01
N LYS A 79 -17.11 -6.71 8.34
CA LYS A 79 -17.81 -6.90 7.06
C LYS A 79 -16.92 -7.43 5.91
N PHE A 80 -15.61 -7.20 6.00
CA PHE A 80 -14.63 -7.60 4.99
C PHE A 80 -13.85 -8.87 5.36
N CYS A 81 -14.03 -9.40 6.57
CA CYS A 81 -13.20 -10.51 7.06
C CYS A 81 -13.89 -11.85 6.82
N ASN A 82 -13.23 -12.75 6.09
CA ASN A 82 -13.72 -14.10 5.86
C ASN A 82 -13.74 -14.97 7.14
N PHE A 83 -13.04 -14.56 8.20
CA PHE A 83 -13.02 -15.26 9.50
C PHE A 83 -14.00 -14.64 10.50
N ALA A 84 -14.87 -13.72 10.08
CA ALA A 84 -15.97 -13.23 10.92
C ALA A 84 -17.12 -14.27 11.00
N VAL A 85 -16.79 -15.56 11.14
CA VAL A 85 -17.74 -16.68 11.16
C VAL A 85 -18.16 -16.95 12.60
N LYS A 86 -19.45 -17.19 12.84
CA LYS A 86 -19.96 -17.53 14.18
C LYS A 86 -19.92 -19.03 14.39
N ALA A 87 -19.79 -19.48 15.63
CA ALA A 87 -19.61 -20.90 15.97
C ALA A 87 -20.73 -21.83 15.46
N LYS A 88 -21.93 -21.30 15.18
CA LYS A 88 -23.08 -22.07 14.66
C LYS A 88 -23.23 -22.00 13.13
N ASP A 89 -22.38 -21.25 12.45
CA ASP A 89 -22.40 -21.13 10.99
C ASP A 89 -21.84 -22.41 10.36
N GLU A 90 -22.43 -22.86 9.25
CA GLU A 90 -22.01 -24.09 8.56
C GLU A 90 -20.56 -24.04 8.06
N ARG A 91 -20.01 -22.84 7.86
CA ARG A 91 -18.62 -22.62 7.42
C ARG A 91 -17.63 -22.67 8.58
N ALA A 92 -18.10 -22.78 9.82
CA ALA A 92 -17.26 -22.74 11.00
C ALA A 92 -16.38 -23.99 11.09
N TYR A 93 -15.10 -23.79 11.40
CA TYR A 93 -14.19 -24.87 11.74
C TYR A 93 -13.33 -24.48 12.95
N GLU A 94 -12.96 -25.48 13.73
CA GLU A 94 -12.00 -25.36 14.83
C GLU A 94 -11.16 -26.65 14.84
N MET A 95 -9.84 -26.49 14.84
CA MET A 95 -8.91 -27.61 14.92
C MET A 95 -8.99 -28.22 16.31
N THR A 96 -9.24 -29.53 16.37
CA THR A 96 -9.22 -30.31 17.61
C THR A 96 -7.79 -30.76 17.93
N MET A 97 -7.53 -31.03 19.21
CA MET A 97 -6.28 -31.66 19.65
C MET A 97 -6.27 -33.15 19.39
#